data_AF-M8D1E1-F1
#
_entry.id   AF-M8D1E1-F1
#
_cell.length_a   1.000
_cell.length_b   1.000
_cell.length_c   1.000
_cell.angle_alpha   90.00
_cell.angle_beta   90.00
_cell.angle_gamma   90.00
#
_symmetry.space_group_name_H-M   'P 1'
#
loop_
_entity.id
_entity.type
_entity.pdbx_description
1 polymer ?
#
loop_
_entity_poly.entity_id
_entity_poly.type
_entity_poly.pdbx_seq_one_letter_code
_entity_poly.pdbx_strand_id
1 'polypeptide(L)'
;MQQFVRTINTSDAFKMKLEQLEREYRIKLESINNDIRLKEQELDRYRSVGIGGELGGGFLLLLSWVGFIIGSLATLIGIILASEESRSDVLAVGMIMCVVGIFCIILGAIFRVKGLSIRRTAQEKQKEAAKHCEAIESELVKLREELKHLEDYFQAEMSHQRQLYERHMLNQQELIEQEVSAIQQHSVSATDSKECPKCAELVKARAKICRFCGHEFNE
;
A
#
# COMPACT_ATOMS: atom_id res chain seq x y z
N MET A 1 -7.67 50.34 5.49
CA MET A 1 -6.42 49.52 5.57
C MET A 1 -6.50 48.33 6.54
N GLN A 2 -7.21 48.38 7.68
CA GLN A 2 -7.26 47.24 8.62
C GLN A 2 -8.00 45.98 8.11
N GLN A 3 -8.98 46.11 7.19
CA GLN A 3 -9.69 44.95 6.61
C GLN A 3 -8.82 44.16 5.62
N PHE A 4 -7.97 44.82 4.84
CA PHE A 4 -7.07 44.18 3.87
C PHE A 4 -5.96 43.34 4.53
N VAL A 5 -5.57 43.66 5.77
CA VAL A 5 -4.59 42.88 6.54
C VAL A 5 -5.23 41.59 7.10
N ARG A 6 -6.56 41.56 7.30
CA ARG A 6 -7.25 40.36 7.80
C ARG A 6 -7.49 39.31 6.72
N THR A 7 -7.66 39.70 5.45
CA THR A 7 -7.92 38.77 4.34
C THR A 7 -6.68 37.95 3.97
N ILE A 8 -5.48 38.55 3.95
CA ILE A 8 -4.21 37.85 3.72
C ILE A 8 -4.01 36.71 4.74
N ASN A 9 -4.39 36.94 5.99
CA ASN A 9 -4.24 35.97 7.07
C ASN A 9 -5.17 34.73 6.93
N THR A 10 -6.30 34.87 6.22
CA THR A 10 -7.24 33.74 6.01
C THR A 10 -6.76 32.77 4.94
N SER A 11 -6.14 33.26 3.85
CA SER A 11 -5.63 32.40 2.78
C SER A 11 -4.49 31.50 3.27
N ASP A 12 -3.58 32.05 4.07
CA ASP A 12 -2.48 31.28 4.65
C ASP A 12 -2.99 30.21 5.64
N ALA A 13 -4.03 30.53 6.41
CA ALA A 13 -4.67 29.56 7.30
C ALA A 13 -5.32 28.40 6.53
N PHE A 14 -5.97 28.67 5.39
CA PHE A 14 -6.52 27.61 4.52
C PHE A 14 -5.41 26.74 3.94
N LYS A 15 -4.34 27.35 3.42
CA LYS A 15 -3.20 26.62 2.87
C LYS A 15 -2.56 25.70 3.92
N MET A 16 -2.37 26.21 5.14
CA MET A 16 -1.79 25.42 6.24
C MET A 16 -2.67 24.21 6.61
N LYS A 17 -4.00 24.36 6.62
CA LYS A 17 -4.92 23.24 6.85
C LYS A 17 -4.85 22.19 5.74
N LEU A 18 -4.73 22.62 4.49
CA LEU A 18 -4.67 21.75 3.32
C LEU A 18 -3.37 20.92 3.33
N GLU A 19 -2.24 21.56 3.66
CA GLU A 19 -0.96 20.87 3.86
C GLU A 19 -0.95 19.93 5.07
N GLN A 20 -1.68 20.26 6.14
CA GLN A 20 -1.83 19.37 7.29
C GLN A 20 -2.64 18.13 6.90
N LEU A 21 -3.76 18.31 6.19
CA LEU A 21 -4.61 17.21 5.72
C LEU A 21 -3.85 16.27 4.78
N GLU A 22 -3.05 16.83 3.85
CA GLU A 22 -2.21 16.04 2.94
C GLU A 22 -1.18 15.20 3.72
N ARG A 23 -0.55 15.77 4.74
CA ARG A 23 0.42 15.05 5.59
C ARG A 23 -0.23 13.91 6.35
N GLU A 24 -1.36 14.16 7.00
CA GLU A 24 -2.10 13.12 7.74
C GLU A 24 -2.54 11.98 6.80
N TYR A 25 -2.98 12.31 5.59
CA TYR A 25 -3.33 11.31 4.57
C TYR A 25 -2.11 10.49 4.12
N ARG A 26 -0.98 11.15 3.82
CA ARG A 26 0.25 10.47 3.40
C ARG A 26 0.73 9.46 4.44
N ILE A 27 0.69 9.83 5.72
CA ILE A 27 1.06 8.95 6.83
C ILE A 27 0.16 7.71 6.89
N LYS A 28 -1.18 7.90 6.75
CA LYS A 28 -2.13 6.78 6.74
C LYS A 28 -1.92 5.85 5.55
N LEU A 29 -1.71 6.41 4.36
CA LEU A 29 -1.45 5.64 3.15
C LEU A 29 -0.18 4.80 3.28
N GLU A 30 0.90 5.41 3.79
CA GLU A 30 2.17 4.74 4.02
C GLU A 30 2.04 3.61 5.07
N SER A 31 1.25 3.81 6.12
CA SER A 31 0.94 2.76 7.10
C SER A 31 0.26 1.55 6.45
N ILE A 32 -0.81 1.78 5.67
CA ILE A 32 -1.55 0.68 5.01
C ILE A 32 -0.67 -0.02 3.99
N ASN A 33 0.13 0.73 3.22
CA ASN A 33 1.03 0.14 2.23
C ASN A 33 2.14 -0.70 2.87
N ASN A 34 2.64 -0.29 4.04
CA ASN A 34 3.59 -1.10 4.81
C ASN A 34 2.94 -2.39 5.32
N ASP A 35 1.70 -2.35 5.80
CA ASP A 35 0.96 -3.54 6.23
C ASP A 35 0.72 -4.51 5.08
N ILE A 36 0.34 -4.02 3.90
CA ILE A 36 0.24 -4.81 2.66
C ILE A 36 1.58 -5.50 2.37
N ARG A 37 2.69 -4.74 2.40
CA ARG A 37 4.02 -5.29 2.11
C ARG A 37 4.44 -6.38 3.10
N LEU A 38 4.13 -6.20 4.39
CA LEU A 38 4.41 -7.21 5.42
C LEU A 38 3.60 -8.49 5.19
N LYS A 39 2.32 -8.36 4.84
CA LYS A 39 1.44 -9.50 4.54
C LYS A 39 1.84 -10.23 3.26
N GLU A 40 2.28 -9.51 2.23
CA GLU A 40 2.83 -10.11 1.02
C GLU A 40 4.12 -10.89 1.30
N GLN A 41 5.03 -10.37 2.14
CA GLN A 41 6.22 -11.10 2.58
C GLN A 41 5.89 -12.35 3.39
N GLU A 42 4.86 -12.28 4.25
CA GLU A 42 4.39 -13.42 5.01
C GLU A 42 3.82 -14.52 4.07
N LEU A 43 3.07 -14.12 3.05
CA LEU A 43 2.53 -15.02 2.04
C LEU A 43 3.64 -15.72 1.23
N ASP A 44 4.66 -14.97 0.81
CA ASP A 44 5.83 -15.55 0.13
C ASP A 44 6.58 -16.55 1.00
N ARG A 45 6.68 -16.28 2.31
CA ARG A 45 7.27 -17.23 3.26
C ARG A 45 6.47 -18.52 3.29
N TYR A 46 5.15 -18.49 3.43
CA TYR A 46 4.33 -19.70 3.44
C TYR A 46 4.41 -20.48 2.12
N ARG A 47 4.46 -19.79 0.99
CA ARG A 47 4.62 -20.41 -0.33
C ARG A 47 5.94 -21.18 -0.46
N SER A 48 7.01 -20.68 0.14
CA SER A 48 8.33 -21.31 0.10
C SER A 48 8.45 -22.58 0.98
N VAL A 49 7.71 -22.67 2.09
CA VAL A 49 7.80 -23.78 3.06
C VAL A 49 7.28 -25.11 2.48
N GLY A 50 6.40 -25.08 1.48
CA GLY A 50 5.82 -26.29 0.88
C GLY A 50 6.77 -27.12 0.01
N ILE A 51 7.86 -26.54 -0.49
CA ILE A 51 8.68 -27.15 -1.55
C ILE A 51 9.62 -28.25 -1.02
N GLY A 52 10.13 -28.09 0.22
CA GLY A 52 11.10 -29.02 0.80
C GLY A 52 10.55 -30.41 1.15
N GLY A 53 9.28 -30.48 1.57
CA GLY A 53 8.65 -31.72 2.01
C GLY A 53 8.35 -32.70 0.88
N GLU A 54 7.95 -32.20 -0.29
CA GLU A 54 7.63 -33.03 -1.45
C GLU A 54 8.89 -33.67 -2.07
N LEU A 55 9.97 -32.89 -2.16
CA LEU A 55 11.25 -33.36 -2.70
C LEU A 55 11.85 -34.49 -1.84
N GLY A 56 11.80 -34.34 -0.51
CA GLY A 56 12.31 -35.36 0.42
C GLY A 56 11.52 -36.68 0.37
N GLY A 57 10.19 -36.60 0.30
CA GLY A 57 9.34 -37.79 0.16
C GLY A 57 9.52 -38.52 -1.17
N GLY A 58 9.64 -37.76 -2.27
CA GLY A 58 9.89 -38.31 -3.61
C GLY A 58 11.25 -39.01 -3.72
N PHE A 59 12.29 -38.43 -3.12
CA PHE A 59 13.63 -39.01 -3.13
C PHE A 59 13.71 -40.36 -2.39
N LEU A 60 13.07 -40.48 -1.22
CA LEU A 60 13.01 -41.75 -0.48
C LEU A 60 12.25 -42.85 -1.24
N LEU A 61 11.21 -42.47 -2.00
CA LEU A 61 10.50 -43.41 -2.87
C LEU A 61 11.39 -43.89 -4.02
N LEU A 62 12.19 -43.00 -4.63
CA LEU A 62 13.16 -43.40 -5.66
C LEU A 62 14.22 -44.35 -5.10
N LEU A 63 14.79 -44.05 -3.93
CA LEU A 63 15.74 -44.95 -3.26
C LEU A 63 15.13 -46.31 -2.92
N SER A 64 13.86 -46.33 -2.52
CA SER A 64 13.11 -47.58 -2.30
C SER A 64 13.06 -48.42 -3.56
N TRP A 65 12.67 -47.83 -4.71
CA TRP A 65 12.64 -48.53 -6.00
C TRP A 65 14.01 -49.08 -6.41
N VAL A 66 15.06 -48.28 -6.28
CA VAL A 66 16.44 -48.72 -6.56
C VAL A 66 16.81 -49.92 -5.66
N GLY A 67 16.50 -49.85 -4.36
CA GLY A 67 16.73 -50.95 -3.43
C GLY A 67 15.97 -52.23 -3.80
N PHE A 68 14.72 -52.12 -4.23
CA PHE A 68 13.94 -53.27 -4.71
C PHE A 68 14.52 -53.89 -5.99
N ILE A 69 14.94 -53.08 -6.97
CA ILE A 69 15.52 -53.56 -8.22
C ILE A 69 16.84 -54.28 -7.94
N ILE A 70 17.75 -53.65 -7.19
CA ILE A 70 19.05 -54.25 -6.84
C ILE A 70 18.87 -55.51 -6.00
N GLY A 71 17.99 -55.48 -5.00
CA GLY A 71 17.71 -56.64 -4.15
C GLY A 71 17.10 -57.81 -4.91
N SER A 72 16.19 -57.55 -5.86
CA SER A 72 15.58 -58.58 -6.71
C SER A 72 16.59 -59.20 -7.68
N LEU A 73 17.48 -58.39 -8.26
CA LEU A 73 18.57 -58.90 -9.10
C LEU A 73 19.57 -59.73 -8.30
N ALA A 74 19.98 -59.27 -7.11
CA ALA A 74 20.92 -60.00 -6.25
C ALA A 74 20.37 -61.35 -5.77
N THR A 75 19.09 -61.40 -5.40
CA THR A 75 18.41 -62.66 -5.05
C THR A 75 18.31 -63.60 -6.24
N LEU A 76 17.96 -63.10 -7.43
CA LEU A 76 17.87 -63.92 -8.64
C LEU A 76 19.24 -64.52 -9.03
N ILE A 77 20.31 -63.71 -8.98
CA ILE A 77 21.69 -64.19 -9.21
C ILE A 77 22.10 -65.21 -8.14
N GLY A 78 21.78 -64.93 -6.87
CA GLY A 78 22.06 -65.85 -5.76
C GLY A 78 21.40 -67.21 -5.92
N ILE A 79 20.14 -67.25 -6.39
CA ILE A 79 19.40 -68.49 -6.68
C ILE A 79 20.04 -69.26 -7.83
N ILE A 80 20.43 -68.57 -8.93
CA ILE A 80 21.10 -69.21 -10.07
C ILE A 80 22.41 -69.85 -9.61
N LEU A 81 23.24 -69.14 -8.85
CA LEU A 81 24.52 -69.66 -8.32
C LEU A 81 24.31 -70.81 -7.33
N ALA A 82 23.28 -70.75 -6.49
CA ALA A 82 22.96 -71.83 -5.55
C ALA A 82 22.46 -73.10 -6.24
N SER A 83 21.90 -72.99 -7.45
CA SER A 83 21.43 -74.14 -8.23
C SER A 83 22.53 -74.93 -8.94
N GLU A 84 23.74 -74.37 -9.05
CA GLU A 84 24.86 -75.00 -9.74
C GLU A 84 25.63 -75.92 -8.76
N GLU A 85 25.26 -77.21 -8.75
CA GLU A 85 25.63 -78.23 -7.75
C GLU A 85 27.15 -78.58 -7.69
N SER A 86 27.98 -77.97 -8.53
CA SER A 86 29.34 -78.44 -8.81
C SER A 86 30.42 -78.04 -7.80
N ARG A 87 30.21 -76.99 -6.97
CA ARG A 87 31.20 -76.50 -5.98
C ARG A 87 30.56 -75.94 -4.72
N SER A 88 30.96 -76.45 -3.55
CA SER A 88 30.53 -75.96 -2.23
C SER A 88 30.76 -74.47 -2.01
N ASP A 89 31.84 -73.93 -2.57
CA ASP A 89 32.19 -72.51 -2.43
C ASP A 89 31.20 -71.59 -3.17
N VAL A 90 30.68 -72.04 -4.32
CA VAL A 90 29.72 -71.29 -5.13
C VAL A 90 28.36 -71.23 -4.43
N LEU A 91 27.97 -72.33 -3.77
CA LEU A 91 26.75 -72.39 -2.96
C LEU A 91 26.80 -71.40 -1.79
N ALA A 92 27.93 -71.30 -1.09
CA ALA A 92 28.11 -70.35 -0.01
C ALA A 92 27.97 -68.89 -0.49
N VAL A 93 28.57 -68.55 -1.63
CA VAL A 93 28.45 -67.21 -2.25
C VAL A 93 27.01 -66.93 -2.68
N GLY A 94 26.32 -67.89 -3.28
CA GLY A 94 24.91 -67.76 -3.66
C GLY A 94 24.00 -67.47 -2.47
N MET A 95 24.22 -68.16 -1.34
CA MET A 95 23.47 -67.92 -0.10
C MET A 95 23.72 -66.53 0.48
N ILE A 96 24.97 -66.06 0.48
CA ILE A 96 25.30 -64.69 0.92
C ILE A 96 24.58 -63.65 0.05
N MET A 97 24.60 -63.82 -1.28
CA MET A 97 23.91 -62.93 -2.22
C MET A 97 22.39 -62.89 -2.00
N CYS A 98 21.77 -64.04 -1.70
CA CYS A 98 20.36 -64.11 -1.32
C CYS A 98 20.06 -63.34 -0.04
N VAL A 99 20.90 -63.49 1.00
CA VAL A 99 20.73 -62.74 2.27
C VAL A 99 20.87 -61.24 2.05
N VAL A 100 21.89 -60.81 1.29
CA VAL A 100 22.09 -59.39 0.93
C VAL A 100 20.89 -58.86 0.14
N GLY A 101 20.39 -59.62 -0.84
CA GLY A 101 19.24 -59.23 -1.64
C GLY A 101 17.96 -59.08 -0.81
N ILE A 102 17.68 -60.00 0.11
CA ILE A 102 16.55 -59.90 1.07
C ILE A 102 16.71 -58.67 1.96
N PHE A 103 17.92 -58.40 2.45
CA PHE A 103 18.20 -57.22 3.26
C PHE A 103 17.94 -55.91 2.50
N CYS A 104 18.37 -55.81 1.23
CA CYS A 104 18.06 -54.68 0.35
C CYS A 104 16.55 -54.49 0.14
N ILE A 105 15.79 -55.58 -0.01
CA ILE A 105 14.32 -55.54 -0.13
C ILE A 105 13.67 -55.01 1.15
N ILE A 106 14.12 -55.46 2.33
CA ILE A 106 13.62 -55.00 3.63
C ILE A 106 13.90 -53.51 3.81
N LEU A 107 15.13 -53.05 3.53
CA LEU A 107 15.47 -51.63 3.58
C LEU A 107 14.62 -50.81 2.60
N GLY A 108 14.40 -51.32 1.39
CA GLY A 108 13.50 -50.73 0.40
C GLY A 108 12.08 -50.57 0.92
N ALA A 109 11.54 -51.59 1.60
CA ALA A 109 10.21 -51.53 2.21
C ALA A 109 10.13 -50.49 3.34
N ILE A 110 11.14 -50.40 4.22
CA ILE A 110 11.21 -49.41 5.29
C ILE A 110 11.25 -47.99 4.73
N PHE A 111 12.06 -47.73 3.71
CA PHE A 111 12.12 -46.43 3.03
C PHE A 111 10.81 -46.08 2.34
N ARG A 112 10.08 -47.07 1.78
CA ARG A 112 8.76 -46.85 1.21
C ARG A 112 7.75 -46.38 2.24
N VAL A 113 7.68 -47.04 3.39
CA VAL A 113 6.76 -46.68 4.47
C VAL A 113 7.08 -45.29 5.03
N LYS A 114 8.36 -44.99 5.28
CA LYS A 114 8.78 -43.66 5.72
C LYS A 114 8.52 -42.57 4.68
N GLY A 115 8.80 -42.85 3.41
CA GLY A 115 8.54 -41.92 2.31
C GLY A 115 7.06 -41.57 2.17
N LEU A 116 6.17 -42.57 2.29
CA LEU A 116 4.72 -42.34 2.29
C LEU A 116 4.24 -41.54 3.50
N SER A 117 4.79 -41.82 4.70
CA SER A 117 4.46 -41.08 5.92
C SER A 117 4.84 -39.60 5.79
N ILE A 118 6.08 -39.31 5.37
CA ILE A 118 6.58 -37.94 5.15
C ILE A 118 5.72 -37.21 4.13
N ARG A 119 5.33 -37.88 3.04
CA ARG A 119 4.47 -37.29 2.02
C ARG A 119 3.08 -36.92 2.56
N ARG A 120 2.49 -37.74 3.43
CA ARG A 120 1.20 -37.41 4.07
C ARG A 120 1.32 -36.20 4.98
N THR A 121 2.32 -36.16 5.85
CA THR A 121 2.57 -35.01 6.73
C THR A 121 2.87 -33.74 5.93
N ALA A 122 3.61 -33.85 4.82
CA ALA A 122 3.86 -32.72 3.93
C ALA A 122 2.57 -32.21 3.29
N GLN A 123 1.68 -33.10 2.83
CA GLN A 123 0.38 -32.72 2.28
C GLN A 123 -0.55 -32.07 3.32
N GLU A 124 -0.54 -32.55 4.56
CA GLU A 124 -1.30 -31.92 5.66
C GLU A 124 -0.80 -30.50 5.94
N LYS A 125 0.52 -30.33 6.06
CA LYS A 125 1.15 -29.01 6.25
C LYS A 125 0.91 -28.09 5.07
N GLN A 126 0.89 -28.60 3.83
CA GLN A 126 0.53 -27.80 2.66
C GLN A 126 -0.94 -27.38 2.66
N LYS A 127 -1.86 -28.24 3.10
CA LYS A 127 -3.27 -27.86 3.24
C LYS A 127 -3.47 -26.80 4.31
N GLU A 128 -2.78 -26.93 5.44
CA GLU A 128 -2.81 -25.92 6.51
C GLU A 128 -2.21 -24.60 6.03
N ALA A 129 -1.04 -24.64 5.38
CA ALA A 129 -0.43 -23.47 4.77
C ALA A 129 -1.32 -22.84 3.69
N ALA A 130 -2.00 -23.63 2.86
CA ALA A 130 -2.92 -23.12 1.84
C ALA A 130 -4.12 -22.38 2.46
N LYS A 131 -4.69 -22.89 3.56
CA LYS A 131 -5.74 -22.19 4.30
C LYS A 131 -5.23 -20.87 4.90
N HIS A 132 -4.01 -20.86 5.41
CA HIS A 132 -3.40 -19.63 5.91
C HIS A 132 -3.13 -18.63 4.77
N CYS A 133 -2.65 -19.08 3.62
CA CYS A 133 -2.49 -18.24 2.44
C CYS A 133 -3.83 -17.64 2.01
N GLU A 134 -4.89 -18.44 1.92
CA GLU A 134 -6.23 -17.96 1.56
C GLU A 134 -6.76 -16.91 2.57
N ALA A 135 -6.53 -17.13 3.86
CA ALA A 135 -6.87 -16.14 4.89
C ALA A 135 -6.10 -14.83 4.70
N ILE A 136 -4.78 -14.89 4.48
CA ILE A 136 -3.94 -13.71 4.23
C ILE A 136 -4.34 -12.99 2.94
N GLU A 137 -4.63 -13.72 1.85
CA GLU A 137 -5.11 -13.15 0.60
C GLU A 137 -6.43 -12.40 0.81
N SER A 138 -7.35 -12.95 1.60
CA SER A 138 -8.60 -12.28 1.93
C SER A 138 -8.38 -10.98 2.73
N GLU A 139 -7.40 -10.96 3.63
CA GLU A 139 -7.01 -9.75 4.37
C GLU A 139 -6.35 -8.71 3.45
N LEU A 140 -5.49 -9.15 2.52
CA LEU A 140 -4.88 -8.27 1.51
C LEU A 140 -5.92 -7.62 0.60
N VAL A 141 -6.96 -8.35 0.20
CA VAL A 141 -8.06 -7.79 -0.59
C VAL A 141 -8.78 -6.70 0.19
N LYS A 142 -9.09 -6.93 1.47
CA LYS A 142 -9.72 -5.93 2.34
C LYS A 142 -8.85 -4.69 2.51
N LEU A 143 -7.56 -4.86 2.79
CA LEU A 143 -6.60 -3.75 2.93
C LEU A 143 -6.49 -2.92 1.64
N ARG A 144 -6.48 -3.59 0.47
CA ARG A 144 -6.46 -2.90 -0.83
C ARG A 144 -7.77 -2.14 -1.10
N GLU A 145 -8.90 -2.69 -0.68
CA GLU A 145 -10.20 -2.01 -0.79
C GLU A 145 -10.29 -0.80 0.15
N GLU A 146 -9.81 -0.93 1.39
CA GLU A 146 -9.69 0.16 2.35
C GLU A 146 -8.78 1.28 1.81
N LEU A 147 -7.63 0.91 1.22
CA LEU A 147 -6.71 1.87 0.59
C LEU A 147 -7.40 2.64 -0.53
N LYS A 148 -8.11 1.94 -1.42
CA LYS A 148 -8.85 2.56 -2.53
C LYS A 148 -9.95 3.48 -2.02
N HIS A 149 -10.74 3.03 -1.05
CA HIS A 149 -11.79 3.85 -0.44
C HIS A 149 -11.21 5.11 0.21
N LEU A 150 -10.07 5.00 0.88
CA LEU A 150 -9.39 6.14 1.50
C LEU A 150 -8.88 7.13 0.45
N GLU A 151 -8.36 6.65 -0.68
CA GLU A 151 -7.97 7.46 -1.83
C GLU A 151 -9.14 8.22 -2.47
N ASP A 152 -10.24 7.52 -2.73
CA ASP A 152 -11.46 8.12 -3.28
C ASP A 152 -12.02 9.20 -2.32
N TYR A 153 -12.07 8.89 -1.01
CA TYR A 153 -12.50 9.83 0.02
C TYR A 153 -11.61 11.08 0.06
N PHE A 154 -10.28 10.89 0.02
CA PHE A 154 -9.34 12.00 0.06
C PHE A 154 -9.44 12.87 -1.19
N GLN A 155 -9.57 12.26 -2.37
CA GLN A 155 -9.76 12.99 -3.61
C GLN A 155 -11.04 13.82 -3.59
N ALA A 156 -12.14 13.25 -3.06
CA ALA A 156 -13.39 13.97 -2.86
C ALA A 156 -13.22 15.15 -1.89
N GLU A 157 -12.63 14.93 -0.72
CA GLU A 157 -12.41 15.97 0.29
C GLU A 157 -11.52 17.10 -0.25
N MET A 158 -10.43 16.77 -0.94
CA MET A 158 -9.54 17.76 -1.57
C MET A 158 -10.27 18.59 -2.63
N SER A 159 -11.14 17.97 -3.43
CA SER A 159 -11.94 18.69 -4.42
C SER A 159 -12.94 19.63 -3.75
N HIS A 160 -13.56 19.18 -2.66
CA HIS A 160 -14.51 19.98 -1.88
C HIS A 160 -13.84 21.19 -1.23
N GLN A 161 -12.68 21.00 -0.58
CA GLN A 161 -11.90 22.10 0.01
C GLN A 161 -11.45 23.12 -1.05
N ARG A 162 -11.04 22.66 -2.24
CA ARG A 162 -10.67 23.56 -3.35
C ARG A 162 -11.87 24.41 -3.81
N GLN A 163 -13.05 23.81 -3.98
CA GLN A 163 -14.26 24.54 -4.36
C GLN A 163 -14.66 25.57 -3.31
N LEU A 164 -14.57 25.22 -2.03
CA LEU A 164 -14.84 26.16 -0.94
C LEU A 164 -13.86 27.35 -0.97
N TYR A 165 -12.57 27.08 -1.19
CA TYR A 165 -11.55 28.12 -1.31
C TYR A 165 -11.80 29.03 -2.51
N GLU A 166 -12.07 28.46 -3.69
CA GLU A 166 -12.36 29.22 -4.91
C GLU A 166 -13.58 30.12 -4.73
N ARG A 167 -14.67 29.59 -4.16
CA ARG A 167 -15.87 30.37 -3.85
C ARG A 167 -15.58 31.50 -2.86
N HIS A 168 -14.76 31.24 -1.85
CA HIS A 168 -14.36 32.27 -0.88
C HIS A 168 -13.54 33.39 -1.55
N MET A 169 -12.61 33.04 -2.45
CA MET A 169 -11.83 34.01 -3.21
C MET A 169 -12.69 34.87 -4.13
N LEU A 170 -13.65 34.27 -4.84
CA LEU A 170 -14.60 34.99 -5.69
C LEU A 170 -15.47 35.96 -4.88
N ASN A 171 -16.03 35.51 -3.75
CA ASN A 171 -16.81 36.38 -2.87
C ASN A 171 -15.97 37.56 -2.34
N GLN A 172 -14.69 37.35 -2.00
CA GLN A 172 -13.80 38.42 -1.57
C GLN A 172 -13.53 39.42 -2.71
N GLN A 173 -13.35 38.94 -3.94
CA GLN A 173 -13.16 39.80 -5.10
C GLN A 173 -14.39 40.67 -5.36
N GLU A 174 -15.60 40.10 -5.27
CA GLU A 174 -16.86 40.83 -5.41
C GLU A 174 -17.03 41.90 -4.32
N LEU A 175 -16.71 41.58 -3.06
CA LEU A 175 -16.70 42.55 -1.95
C LEU A 175 -15.75 43.72 -2.21
N ILE A 176 -14.53 43.44 -2.69
CA ILE A 176 -13.55 44.48 -3.04
C ILE A 176 -14.07 45.34 -4.19
N GLU A 177 -14.66 44.74 -5.22
CA GLU A 177 -15.22 45.47 -6.35
C GLU A 177 -16.39 46.38 -5.94
N GLN A 178 -17.27 45.89 -5.06
CA GLN A 178 -18.33 46.69 -4.46
C GLN A 178 -17.77 47.86 -3.63
N GLU A 179 -16.76 47.62 -2.78
CA GLU A 179 -16.13 48.69 -2.00
C GLU A 179 -15.44 49.74 -2.89
N VAL A 180 -14.71 49.31 -3.93
CA VAL A 180 -14.06 50.22 -4.89
C VAL A 180 -15.11 51.05 -5.63
N SER A 181 -16.18 50.42 -6.11
CA SER A 181 -17.27 51.13 -6.81
C SER A 181 -17.98 52.15 -5.91
N ALA A 182 -18.18 51.82 -4.62
CA ALA A 182 -18.76 52.73 -3.64
C ALA A 182 -17.83 53.92 -3.34
N ILE A 183 -16.52 53.68 -3.20
CA ILE A 183 -15.52 54.76 -3.05
C ILE A 183 -15.53 55.65 -4.29
N GLN A 184 -15.61 55.07 -5.50
CA GLN A 184 -15.62 55.83 -6.74
C GLN A 184 -16.86 56.70 -6.85
N GLN A 185 -18.06 56.19 -6.53
CA GLN A 185 -19.28 56.98 -6.46
C GLN A 185 -19.19 58.10 -5.42
N HIS A 186 -18.58 57.87 -4.25
CA HIS A 186 -18.35 58.92 -3.26
C HIS A 186 -17.35 59.98 -3.75
N SER A 187 -16.31 59.60 -4.47
CA SER A 187 -15.32 60.53 -5.01
C SER A 187 -15.89 61.42 -6.13
N VAL A 188 -16.85 60.95 -6.91
CA VAL A 188 -17.57 61.77 -7.92
C VAL A 188 -18.48 62.81 -7.26
N SER A 189 -18.87 62.64 -5.99
CA SER A 189 -19.53 63.71 -5.23
C SER A 189 -18.58 64.79 -4.68
N ALA A 190 -17.26 64.58 -4.76
CA ALA A 190 -16.25 65.55 -4.31
C ALA A 190 -16.04 66.70 -5.30
N THR A 191 -16.61 66.66 -6.51
CA THR A 191 -16.68 67.82 -7.43
C THR A 191 -17.57 68.94 -6.90
N ASP A 192 -18.30 68.72 -5.80
CA ASP A 192 -19.03 69.75 -5.06
C ASP A 192 -18.12 70.51 -4.07
N SER A 193 -16.83 70.66 -4.40
CA SER A 193 -15.87 71.47 -3.66
C SER A 193 -15.05 72.37 -4.59
N LYS A 194 -14.73 73.58 -4.12
CA LYS A 194 -13.89 74.59 -4.77
C LYS A 194 -12.80 75.03 -3.79
N GLU A 195 -11.62 75.35 -4.29
CA GLU A 195 -10.54 75.88 -3.47
C GLU A 195 -10.77 77.36 -3.16
N CYS A 196 -10.51 77.77 -1.91
CA CYS A 196 -10.59 79.18 -1.53
C CYS A 196 -9.36 79.96 -2.04
N PRO A 197 -9.50 81.05 -2.81
CA PRO A 197 -8.36 81.77 -3.37
C PRO A 197 -7.51 82.48 -2.31
N LYS A 198 -8.05 82.72 -1.10
CA LYS A 198 -7.35 83.44 -0.02
C LYS A 198 -6.55 82.53 0.90
N CYS A 199 -7.01 81.30 1.13
CA CYS A 199 -6.38 80.38 2.10
C CYS A 199 -6.11 78.97 1.55
N ALA A 200 -6.38 78.71 0.26
CA ALA A 200 -6.18 77.45 -0.44
C ALA A 200 -6.92 76.22 0.14
N GLU A 201 -7.81 76.41 1.10
CA GLU A 201 -8.60 75.32 1.68
C GLU A 201 -9.79 74.92 0.80
N LEU A 202 -10.10 73.63 0.77
CA LEU A 202 -11.24 73.07 0.03
C LEU A 202 -12.55 73.39 0.77
N VAL A 203 -13.45 74.09 0.08
CA VAL A 203 -14.77 74.50 0.58
C VAL A 203 -15.85 73.93 -0.34
N LYS A 204 -17.07 73.69 0.16
CA LYS A 204 -18.16 73.22 -0.71
C LYS A 204 -18.37 74.19 -1.89
N ALA A 205 -18.59 73.69 -3.10
CA ALA A 205 -18.75 74.48 -4.31
C ALA A 205 -19.88 75.52 -4.18
N ARG A 206 -20.97 75.15 -3.50
CA ARG A 206 -22.12 76.01 -3.17
C ARG A 206 -21.88 77.00 -2.02
N ALA A 207 -20.71 77.01 -1.38
CA ALA A 207 -20.43 77.92 -0.27
C ALA A 207 -20.26 79.36 -0.77
N LYS A 208 -21.03 80.28 -0.18
CA LYS A 208 -20.90 81.73 -0.41
C LYS A 208 -19.78 82.37 0.42
N ILE A 209 -19.41 81.75 1.54
CA ILE A 209 -18.36 82.25 2.45
C ILE A 209 -17.44 81.09 2.84
N CYS A 210 -16.13 81.33 2.82
CA CYS A 210 -15.14 80.36 3.27
C CYS A 210 -15.20 80.19 4.79
N ARG A 211 -15.44 78.96 5.26
CA ARG A 211 -15.53 78.64 6.70
C ARG A 211 -14.23 78.87 7.49
N PHE A 212 -13.09 78.94 6.80
CA PHE A 212 -11.76 79.00 7.42
C PHE A 212 -11.23 80.43 7.54
N CYS A 213 -11.36 81.23 6.47
CA CYS A 213 -10.79 82.58 6.42
C CYS A 213 -11.84 83.69 6.26
N GLY A 214 -13.13 83.34 6.17
CA GLY A 214 -14.23 84.30 6.03
C GLY A 214 -14.32 85.00 4.67
N HIS A 215 -13.57 84.56 3.66
CA HIS A 215 -13.62 85.14 2.32
C HIS A 215 -15.00 84.89 1.66
N GLU A 216 -15.65 85.96 1.20
CA GLU A 216 -16.90 85.89 0.45
C GLU A 216 -16.60 85.63 -1.03
N PHE A 217 -17.16 84.55 -1.56
CA PHE A 217 -17.11 84.22 -2.97
C PHE A 217 -18.19 85.04 -3.67
N ASN A 218 -17.89 86.30 -3.98
CA ASN A 218 -18.75 87.14 -4.83
C ASN A 218 -18.73 86.55 -6.24
N GLU A 219 -19.93 86.36 -6.81
CA GLU A 219 -20.27 85.56 -8.01
C GLU A 219 -19.19 85.38 -9.08
#